data_AF-A0A4Q8R659-F1
#
_entry.id   AF-A0A4Q8R659-F1
#
_cell.length_a   1.000
_cell.length_b   1.000
_cell.length_c   1.000
_cell.angle_alpha   90.00
_cell.angle_beta   90.00
_cell.angle_gamma   90.00
#
_symmetry.space_group_name_H-M   'P 1'
#
loop_
_entity.id
_entity.type
_entity.pdbx_description
1 polymer ?
#
loop_
_entity_poly.entity_id
_entity_poly.type
_entity_poly.pdbx_seq_one_letter_code
_entity_poly.pdbx_strand_id
1 'polypeptide(L)'
;MQQIDLIAAKAAKATERRTLAILAYDNACAEPDSANWRAVADLLRLALPNAKAGSAAPKILEPETDPRFAQWADYVIPQSVSAKRLGKSPVIVVTFADGETVRAPAVSLPGKPVNIGRGLRVAIAFYQCRIATRCGGNSDYSACITVPEFVTVTCETTETEYDAAQCNAKSAKWRRGTFDASAAIAESASYPDETEDGALTRADFVKASYRLAVSRLRLAELPEGADARPLQYQIEECELRLAGWTPLQIRARWRAREDAEREAERLAAEAAHDAEHADHASPPVVTSFKVNQAFLSTSRLTLVASNAQVAPSPRSNCILRIAAA
;
A
#
# COMPACT_ATOMS: atom_id res chain seq x y z
N MET A 1 -43.65 -3.57 50.32
CA MET A 1 -42.84 -3.61 49.07
C MET A 1 -43.30 -2.50 48.14
N GLN A 2 -42.55 -1.41 48.02
CA GLN A 2 -42.79 -0.43 46.94
C GLN A 2 -42.35 -1.06 45.63
N GLN A 3 -43.27 -1.20 44.68
CA GLN A 3 -42.97 -1.76 43.36
C GLN A 3 -42.20 -0.71 42.57
N ILE A 4 -40.89 -0.93 42.39
CA ILE A 4 -40.00 -0.04 41.64
C ILE A 4 -40.37 -0.12 40.16
N ASP A 5 -40.92 0.95 39.61
CA ASP A 5 -41.23 1.05 38.19
C ASP A 5 -39.97 1.35 37.36
N LEU A 6 -39.38 0.28 36.83
CA LEU A 6 -38.18 0.32 35.98
C LEU A 6 -38.42 1.04 34.64
N ILE A 7 -39.67 1.22 34.20
CA ILE A 7 -40.01 1.91 32.96
C ILE A 7 -39.93 3.42 33.21
N ALA A 8 -40.49 3.90 34.32
CA ALA A 8 -40.37 5.31 34.74
C ALA A 8 -38.89 5.70 34.99
N ALA A 9 -38.11 4.81 35.62
CA ALA A 9 -36.68 5.05 35.86
C ALA A 9 -35.85 5.18 34.58
N LYS A 10 -36.23 4.50 33.50
CA LYS A 10 -35.56 4.64 32.18
C LYS A 10 -35.84 5.99 31.51
N ALA A 11 -37.01 6.57 31.76
CA ALA A 11 -37.43 7.85 31.18
C ALA A 11 -36.88 9.09 31.92
N ALA A 12 -36.43 8.94 33.18
CA ALA A 12 -35.93 10.04 34.00
C ALA A 12 -34.61 10.64 33.47
N LYS A 13 -34.27 11.87 33.89
CA LYS A 13 -32.97 12.49 33.55
C LYS A 13 -31.81 11.77 34.24
N ALA A 14 -30.61 11.81 33.68
CA ALA A 14 -29.46 11.06 34.18
C ALA A 14 -29.10 11.36 35.65
N THR A 15 -29.27 12.60 36.09
CA THR A 15 -29.08 13.02 37.48
C THR A 15 -30.12 12.42 38.43
N GLU A 16 -31.38 12.37 38.00
CA GLU A 16 -32.49 11.80 38.77
C GLU A 16 -32.36 10.28 38.92
N ARG A 17 -31.90 9.58 37.87
CA ARG A 17 -31.62 8.13 37.93
C ARG A 17 -30.57 7.78 38.96
N ARG A 18 -29.51 8.61 39.06
CA ARG A 18 -28.42 8.39 40.02
C ARG A 18 -28.91 8.56 41.45
N THR A 19 -29.68 9.62 41.72
CA THR A 19 -30.25 9.85 43.05
C THR A 19 -31.23 8.74 43.43
N LEU A 20 -32.09 8.29 42.50
CA LEU A 20 -33.02 7.18 42.75
C LEU A 20 -32.32 5.85 43.01
N ALA A 21 -31.24 5.55 42.29
CA ALA A 21 -30.48 4.32 42.50
C ALA A 21 -29.74 4.30 43.85
N ILE A 22 -29.22 5.45 44.29
CA ILE A 22 -28.59 5.60 45.63
C ILE A 22 -29.66 5.43 46.72
N LEU A 23 -30.80 6.12 46.61
CA LEU A 23 -31.88 5.99 47.59
C LEU A 23 -32.44 4.56 47.68
N ALA A 24 -32.58 3.87 46.54
CA ALA A 24 -33.01 2.48 46.51
C ALA A 24 -31.98 1.53 47.18
N TYR A 25 -30.69 1.82 47.02
CA TYR A 25 -29.62 1.08 47.67
C TYR A 25 -29.60 1.34 49.19
N ASP A 26 -29.69 2.60 49.61
CA ASP A 26 -29.70 2.97 51.03
C ASP A 26 -30.91 2.35 51.76
N ASN A 27 -32.08 2.37 51.14
CA ASN A 27 -33.28 1.71 51.68
C ASN A 27 -33.13 0.18 51.74
N ALA A 28 -32.47 -0.44 50.76
CA ALA A 28 -32.18 -1.87 50.76
C ALA A 28 -31.14 -2.26 51.83
N CYS A 29 -30.20 -1.36 52.16
CA CYS A 29 -29.26 -1.56 53.26
C CYS A 29 -29.93 -1.40 54.64
N ALA A 30 -30.96 -0.56 54.75
CA ALA A 30 -31.72 -0.41 55.99
C ALA A 30 -32.60 -1.63 56.30
N GLU A 31 -33.15 -2.30 55.27
CA GLU A 31 -33.98 -3.50 55.40
C GLU A 31 -33.53 -4.62 54.44
N PRO A 32 -32.44 -5.35 54.76
CA PRO A 32 -31.81 -6.29 53.83
C PRO A 32 -32.67 -7.53 53.53
N ASP A 33 -33.47 -7.98 54.50
CA ASP A 33 -34.27 -9.21 54.40
C ASP A 33 -35.48 -9.06 53.47
N SER A 34 -35.95 -7.83 53.24
CA SER A 34 -37.10 -7.52 52.39
C SER A 34 -36.70 -6.91 51.03
N ALA A 35 -35.40 -6.67 50.83
CA ALA A 35 -34.88 -5.96 49.69
C ALA A 35 -34.84 -6.81 48.40
N ASN A 36 -35.32 -6.24 47.30
CA ASN A 36 -35.13 -6.80 45.97
C ASN A 36 -33.78 -6.33 45.40
N TRP A 37 -32.71 -7.01 45.80
CA TRP A 37 -31.34 -6.71 45.37
C TRP A 37 -31.15 -6.71 43.85
N ARG A 38 -31.98 -7.47 43.12
CA ARG A 38 -31.94 -7.52 41.66
C ARG A 38 -32.45 -6.22 41.04
N ALA A 39 -33.55 -5.67 41.56
CA ALA A 39 -34.07 -4.37 41.12
C ALA A 39 -33.12 -3.21 41.46
N VAL A 40 -32.47 -3.26 42.64
CA VAL A 40 -31.44 -2.29 43.04
C VAL A 40 -30.24 -2.34 42.09
N ALA A 41 -29.76 -3.54 41.75
CA ALA A 41 -28.67 -3.72 40.79
C ALA A 41 -29.04 -3.18 39.40
N ASP A 42 -30.28 -3.40 38.93
CA ASP A 42 -30.76 -2.88 37.65
C ASP A 42 -30.85 -1.35 37.64
N LEU A 43 -31.31 -0.73 38.73
CA LEU A 43 -31.31 0.73 38.87
C LEU A 43 -29.90 1.32 38.88
N LEU A 44 -28.96 0.70 39.61
CA LEU A 44 -27.56 1.10 39.63
C LEU A 44 -26.93 0.99 38.23
N ARG A 45 -27.23 -0.09 37.50
CA ARG A 45 -26.78 -0.27 36.12
C ARG A 45 -27.32 0.81 35.18
N LEU A 46 -28.57 1.23 35.36
CA LEU A 46 -29.20 2.31 34.58
C LEU A 46 -28.71 3.71 34.97
N ALA A 47 -28.25 3.89 36.21
CA ALA A 47 -27.69 5.13 36.73
C ALA A 47 -26.23 5.36 36.32
N LEU A 48 -25.48 4.29 36.05
CA LEU A 48 -24.13 4.41 35.49
C LEU A 48 -24.22 4.97 34.06
N PRO A 49 -23.38 5.96 33.71
CA PRO A 49 -23.34 6.45 32.34
C PRO A 49 -23.01 5.27 31.42
N ASN A 50 -23.86 5.01 30.43
CA ASN A 50 -23.61 4.01 29.40
C ASN A 50 -22.25 4.36 28.78
N ALA A 51 -21.22 3.58 29.11
CA ALA A 51 -19.91 3.74 28.50
C ALA A 51 -20.14 3.48 27.01
N LYS A 52 -20.19 4.55 26.22
CA LYS A 52 -20.11 4.42 24.77
C LYS A 52 -18.91 3.54 24.50
N ALA A 53 -19.13 2.40 23.85
CA ALA A 53 -18.08 1.55 23.32
C ALA A 53 -17.12 2.46 22.54
N GLY A 54 -15.96 2.76 23.14
CA GLY A 54 -15.06 3.80 22.65
C GLY A 54 -14.33 4.66 23.68
N SER A 55 -14.54 4.49 25.00
CA SER A 55 -13.77 5.24 25.99
C SER A 55 -13.33 4.40 27.17
N ALA A 56 -12.00 4.23 27.27
CA ALA A 56 -11.25 3.78 28.44
C ALA A 56 -11.49 2.33 28.90
N ALA A 57 -10.99 1.37 28.13
CA ALA A 57 -10.43 0.18 28.77
C ALA A 57 -9.24 0.61 29.64
N PRO A 58 -9.05 0.03 30.85
CA PRO A 58 -7.82 0.26 31.61
C PRO A 58 -6.63 -0.12 30.73
N LYS A 59 -5.69 0.82 30.55
CA LYS A 59 -4.41 0.58 29.88
C LYS A 59 -3.81 -0.69 30.49
N ILE A 60 -3.79 -1.77 29.72
CA ILE A 60 -2.79 -2.81 29.91
C ILE A 60 -1.47 -2.04 29.77
N LEU A 61 -0.74 -1.91 30.88
CA LEU A 61 0.62 -1.39 30.91
C LEU A 61 1.44 -2.37 30.07
N GLU A 62 1.50 -2.12 28.77
CA GLU A 62 2.53 -2.70 27.92
C GLU A 62 3.90 -2.33 28.52
N PRO A 63 4.89 -3.24 28.40
CA PRO A 63 6.10 -3.22 29.20
C PRO A 63 6.84 -1.89 29.04
N GLU A 64 7.41 -1.44 30.16
CA GLU A 64 8.16 -0.20 30.33
C GLU A 64 8.97 0.16 29.09
N THR A 65 8.49 1.16 28.33
CA THR A 65 9.37 1.97 27.50
C THR A 65 10.44 2.55 28.42
N ASP A 66 11.72 2.37 28.07
CA ASP A 66 12.85 3.03 28.72
C ASP A 66 12.45 4.47 29.09
N PRO A 67 12.57 4.88 30.37
CA PRO A 67 12.09 6.18 30.85
C PRO A 67 12.69 7.37 30.09
N ARG A 68 13.76 7.15 29.32
CA ARG A 68 14.34 8.14 28.40
C ARG A 68 13.38 8.55 27.27
N PHE A 69 12.57 7.62 26.75
CA PHE A 69 11.77 7.87 25.55
C PHE A 69 10.31 8.20 25.88
N ALA A 70 9.75 9.12 25.11
CA ALA A 70 8.34 9.47 25.23
C ALA A 70 7.43 8.30 24.80
N GLN A 71 6.28 8.18 25.48
CA GLN A 71 5.29 7.17 25.15
C GLN A 71 4.74 7.36 23.73
N TRP A 72 4.71 6.25 22.96
CA TRP A 72 4.01 6.22 21.68
C TRP A 72 2.52 6.55 21.83
N ALA A 73 2.04 7.53 21.07
CA ALA A 73 0.63 7.83 20.91
C ALA A 73 0.23 7.88 19.43
N ASP A 74 -0.84 7.16 19.09
CA ASP A 74 -1.49 7.22 17.79
C ASP A 74 -3.00 7.19 18.01
N TYR A 75 -3.65 8.32 17.74
CA TYR A 75 -5.10 8.46 17.93
C TYR A 75 -5.74 9.20 16.77
N VAL A 76 -7.01 8.89 16.53
CA VAL A 76 -7.82 9.53 15.50
C VAL A 76 -8.26 10.91 15.99
N ILE A 77 -8.08 11.91 15.14
CA ILE A 77 -8.58 13.27 15.37
C ILE A 77 -9.97 13.36 14.73
N PRO A 78 -11.03 13.62 15.49
CA PRO A 78 -12.38 13.72 14.92
C PRO A 78 -12.45 14.85 13.89
N GLN A 79 -13.13 14.60 12.77
CA GLN A 79 -13.30 15.60 11.70
C GLN A 79 -14.02 16.88 12.17
N SER A 80 -14.80 16.79 13.25
CA SER A 80 -15.48 17.94 13.87
C SER A 80 -14.56 18.90 14.61
N VAL A 81 -13.31 18.52 14.86
CA VAL A 81 -12.33 19.40 15.50
C VAL A 81 -11.77 20.37 14.46
N SER A 82 -12.18 21.64 14.55
CA SER A 82 -11.67 22.67 13.66
C SER A 82 -10.18 22.96 13.90
N ALA A 83 -9.48 23.40 12.85
CA ALA A 83 -8.08 23.80 12.92
C ALA A 83 -7.81 24.85 14.02
N LYS A 84 -8.78 25.74 14.29
CA LYS A 84 -8.72 26.73 15.37
C LYS A 84 -8.62 26.09 16.76
N ARG A 85 -9.22 24.91 16.98
CA ARG A 85 -9.17 24.18 18.27
C ARG A 85 -7.92 23.32 18.42
N LEU A 86 -7.23 22.98 17.33
CA LEU A 86 -6.00 22.18 17.38
C LEU A 86 -4.77 22.99 17.80
N GLY A 87 -4.82 24.32 17.69
CA GLY A 87 -3.68 25.17 17.99
C GLY A 87 -2.48 24.91 17.06
N LYS A 88 -1.29 25.34 17.47
CA LYS A 88 -0.05 25.07 16.72
C LYS A 88 0.32 23.60 16.89
N SER A 89 0.37 22.86 15.78
CA SER A 89 0.76 21.46 15.81
C SER A 89 2.25 21.32 16.15
N PRO A 90 2.62 20.42 17.09
CA PRO A 90 4.00 20.07 17.33
C PRO A 90 4.69 19.61 16.05
N VAL A 91 5.97 19.96 15.90
CA VAL A 91 6.78 19.51 14.76
C VAL A 91 7.69 18.39 15.23
N ILE A 92 7.69 17.29 14.49
CA ILE A 92 8.65 16.20 14.65
C ILE A 92 9.73 16.30 13.59
N VAL A 93 10.92 15.87 13.95
CA VAL A 93 12.10 15.76 13.08
C VAL A 93 12.46 14.29 13.02
N VAL A 94 12.46 13.74 11.82
CA VAL A 94 12.77 12.33 11.56
C VAL A 94 14.00 12.28 10.67
N THR A 95 15.04 11.60 11.13
CA THR A 95 16.22 11.28 10.31
C THR A 95 16.15 9.83 9.88
N PHE A 96 16.24 9.59 8.58
CA PHE A 96 16.18 8.27 7.95
C PHE A 96 17.60 7.69 7.79
N ALA A 97 17.68 6.38 7.60
CA ALA A 97 18.96 5.66 7.49
C ALA A 97 19.83 6.08 6.29
N ASP A 98 19.24 6.70 5.27
CA ASP A 98 19.95 7.29 4.14
C ASP A 98 20.49 8.72 4.43
N GLY A 99 20.29 9.22 5.66
CA GLY A 99 20.71 10.55 6.10
C GLY A 99 19.71 11.66 5.79
N GLU A 100 18.61 11.39 5.07
CA GLU A 100 17.58 12.39 4.85
C GLU A 100 16.92 12.78 6.17
N THR A 101 16.58 14.07 6.29
CA THR A 101 15.84 14.57 7.45
C THR A 101 14.56 15.26 6.99
N VAL A 102 13.46 14.91 7.63
CA VAL A 102 12.13 15.46 7.35
C VAL A 102 11.54 16.06 8.62
N ARG A 103 11.05 17.30 8.49
CA ARG A 103 10.24 17.97 9.51
C ARG A 103 8.78 17.81 9.15
N ALA A 104 7.97 17.27 10.06
CA ALA A 104 6.57 16.99 9.82
C ALA A 104 5.68 17.45 10.99
N PRO A 105 4.50 18.02 10.72
CA PRO A 105 3.55 18.35 11.77
C PRO A 105 2.90 17.07 12.34
N ALA A 106 2.97 16.91 13.66
CA ALA A 106 2.26 15.89 14.42
C ALA A 106 0.98 16.49 15.02
N VAL A 107 -0.06 16.62 14.18
CA VAL A 107 -1.36 17.19 14.59
C VAL A 107 -1.87 16.46 15.83
N SER A 108 -2.05 17.19 16.92
CA SER A 108 -2.32 16.64 18.25
C SER A 108 -3.50 17.36 18.89
N LEU A 109 -4.29 16.65 19.70
CA LEU A 109 -5.39 17.26 20.45
C LEU A 109 -4.85 17.96 21.70
N PRO A 110 -5.43 19.11 22.11
CA PRO A 110 -5.05 19.78 23.35
C PRO A 110 -5.16 18.84 24.56
N GLY A 111 -4.15 18.83 25.43
CA GLY A 111 -4.10 18.00 26.63
C GLY A 111 -3.87 16.50 26.38
N LYS A 112 -3.63 16.08 25.13
CA LYS A 112 -3.20 14.73 24.78
C LYS A 112 -1.69 14.70 24.47
N PRO A 113 -1.01 13.55 24.64
CA PRO A 113 0.36 13.40 24.18
C PRO A 113 0.46 13.68 22.67
N VAL A 114 1.68 14.00 22.23
CA VAL A 114 1.97 14.25 20.81
C VAL A 114 1.58 13.02 20.00
N ASN A 115 0.80 13.22 18.94
CA ASN A 115 0.34 12.16 18.06
C ASN A 115 1.47 11.73 17.11
N ILE A 116 2.47 11.05 17.65
CA ILE A 116 3.66 10.63 16.92
C ILE A 116 3.32 9.71 15.75
N GLY A 117 2.32 8.84 15.90
CA GLY A 117 1.86 7.98 14.80
C GLY A 117 1.32 8.79 13.61
N ARG A 118 0.56 9.86 13.87
CA ARG A 118 0.13 10.79 12.81
C ARG A 118 1.32 11.55 12.21
N GLY A 119 2.23 12.05 13.04
CA GLY A 119 3.42 12.76 12.59
C GLY A 119 4.29 11.90 11.66
N LEU A 120 4.54 10.64 12.03
CA LEU A 120 5.34 9.72 11.23
C LEU A 120 4.70 9.39 9.88
N ARG A 121 3.37 9.22 9.81
CA ARG A 121 2.67 9.06 8.51
C ARG A 121 2.89 10.26 7.60
N VAL A 122 2.89 11.47 8.14
CA VAL A 122 3.16 12.70 7.37
C VAL A 122 4.63 12.78 6.98
N ALA A 123 5.57 12.42 7.87
CA ALA A 123 6.99 12.40 7.57
C ALA A 123 7.34 11.40 6.45
N ILE A 124 6.77 10.20 6.49
CA ILE A 124 6.89 9.17 5.44
C ILE A 124 6.38 9.72 4.11
N ALA A 125 5.17 10.32 4.09
CA ALA A 125 4.62 10.89 2.86
C ALA A 125 5.49 12.02 2.31
N PHE A 126 6.05 12.88 3.16
CA PHE A 126 6.97 13.94 2.74
C PHE A 126 8.28 13.40 2.18
N TYR A 127 8.86 12.37 2.82
CA TYR A 127 10.03 11.66 2.30
C TYR A 127 9.74 11.10 0.90
N GLN A 128 8.66 10.33 0.78
CA GLN A 128 8.24 9.73 -0.47
C GLN A 128 8.02 10.78 -1.57
N CYS A 129 7.29 11.86 -1.29
CA CYS A 129 7.11 12.95 -2.24
C CYS A 129 8.43 13.59 -2.66
N ARG A 130 9.35 13.82 -1.74
CA ARG A 130 10.67 14.41 -2.03
C ARG A 130 11.48 13.51 -2.97
N ILE A 131 11.53 12.21 -2.69
CA ILE A 131 12.22 11.24 -3.53
C ILE A 131 11.55 11.13 -4.91
N ALA A 132 10.22 11.07 -4.98
CA ALA A 132 9.47 11.05 -6.23
C ALA A 132 9.82 12.25 -7.14
N THR A 133 9.86 13.46 -6.57
CA THR A 133 10.23 14.68 -7.29
C THR A 133 11.68 14.62 -7.80
N ARG A 134 12.62 14.12 -6.99
CA ARG A 134 14.03 13.94 -7.42
C ARG A 134 14.16 12.93 -8.56
N CYS A 135 13.34 11.88 -8.56
CA CYS A 135 13.24 10.91 -9.64
C CYS A 135 12.45 11.43 -10.85
N GLY A 136 12.06 12.72 -10.88
CA GLY A 136 11.36 13.34 -12.01
C GLY A 136 9.89 12.92 -12.15
N GLY A 137 9.26 12.51 -11.06
CA GLY A 137 7.84 12.16 -10.99
C GLY A 137 7.00 13.17 -10.19
N ASN A 138 5.68 12.94 -10.20
CA ASN A 138 4.72 13.68 -9.39
C ASN A 138 4.44 12.95 -8.06
N SER A 139 3.84 13.66 -7.09
CA SER A 139 3.52 13.14 -5.76
C SER A 139 2.48 12.01 -5.74
N ASP A 140 1.67 11.88 -6.80
CA ASP A 140 0.51 10.99 -6.84
C ASP A 140 0.87 9.50 -6.69
N TYR A 141 2.10 9.13 -7.05
CA TYR A 141 2.61 7.75 -6.97
C TYR A 141 3.77 7.60 -6.00
N SER A 142 3.99 8.61 -5.14
CA SER A 142 5.07 8.60 -4.15
C SER A 142 4.99 7.40 -3.18
N ALA A 143 3.78 6.85 -2.96
CA ALA A 143 3.58 5.66 -2.14
C ALA A 143 4.29 4.39 -2.64
N CYS A 144 4.73 4.35 -3.91
CA CYS A 144 5.54 3.23 -4.42
C CYS A 144 6.98 3.22 -3.86
N ILE A 145 7.43 4.31 -3.24
CA ILE A 145 8.79 4.45 -2.74
C ILE A 145 8.93 3.77 -1.38
N THR A 146 9.90 2.87 -1.27
CA THR A 146 10.32 2.26 -0.02
C THR A 146 11.00 3.30 0.84
N VAL A 147 10.59 3.39 2.10
CA VAL A 147 11.14 4.35 3.06
C VAL A 147 12.12 3.64 3.99
N PRO A 148 13.38 4.13 4.10
CA PRO A 148 14.37 3.57 5.01
C PRO A 148 13.91 3.59 6.46
N GLU A 149 14.63 2.85 7.30
CA GLU A 149 14.41 2.88 8.74
C GLU A 149 14.69 4.28 9.32
N PHE A 150 14.02 4.59 10.42
CA PHE A 150 14.31 5.79 11.19
C PHE A 150 15.55 5.56 12.06
N VAL A 151 16.46 6.51 12.05
CA VAL A 151 17.63 6.56 12.94
C VAL A 151 17.30 7.36 14.19
N THR A 152 16.66 8.52 14.01
CA THR A 152 16.21 9.36 15.13
C THR A 152 14.82 9.92 14.86
N VAL A 153 14.06 10.07 15.95
CA VAL A 153 12.72 10.66 15.93
C VAL A 153 12.59 11.57 17.14
N THR A 154 12.57 12.88 16.93
CA THR A 154 12.48 13.88 18.00
C THR A 154 11.33 14.84 17.73
N CYS A 155 10.74 15.41 18.79
CA CYS A 155 9.79 16.50 18.66
C CYS A 155 10.46 17.82 19.01
N GLU A 156 10.75 18.65 18.02
CA GLU A 156 11.38 19.97 18.18
C GLU A 156 10.59 20.89 19.12
N THR A 157 9.26 20.75 19.16
CA THR A 157 8.40 21.60 19.99
C THR A 157 8.44 21.26 21.48
N THR A 158 8.73 19.99 21.82
CA THR A 158 8.71 19.50 23.21
C THR A 158 10.06 18.98 23.67
N GLU A 159 11.05 18.97 22.78
CA GLU A 159 12.38 18.39 22.96
C GLU A 159 12.34 16.91 23.38
N THR A 160 11.24 16.21 23.08
CA THR A 160 11.07 14.80 23.42
C THR A 160 11.68 13.89 22.37
N GLU A 161 12.39 12.86 22.82
CA GLU A 161 12.94 11.80 21.98
C GLU A 161 12.00 10.59 21.99
N TYR A 162 11.80 9.95 20.84
CA TYR A 162 11.01 8.74 20.70
C TYR A 162 11.93 7.58 20.32
N ASP A 163 11.66 6.40 20.86
CA ASP A 163 12.43 5.20 20.54
C ASP A 163 12.28 4.86 19.04
N ALA A 164 13.40 4.92 18.31
CA ALA A 164 13.45 4.61 16.90
C ALA A 164 13.07 3.14 16.62
N ALA A 165 13.42 2.20 17.49
CA ALA A 165 13.06 0.79 17.33
C ALA A 165 11.53 0.60 17.41
N GLN A 166 10.89 1.17 18.43
CA GLN A 166 9.44 1.19 18.54
C GLN A 166 8.77 1.90 17.34
N CYS A 167 9.32 3.03 16.89
CA CYS A 167 8.80 3.76 15.74
C CYS A 167 8.92 2.93 14.44
N ASN A 168 10.06 2.26 14.22
CA ASN A 168 10.29 1.40 13.06
C ASN A 168 9.33 0.21 13.03
N ALA A 169 9.11 -0.43 14.18
CA ALA A 169 8.19 -1.56 14.31
C ALA A 169 6.74 -1.15 13.99
N LYS A 170 6.26 -0.05 14.59
CA LYS A 170 4.88 0.41 14.43
C LYS A 170 4.58 1.02 13.06
N SER A 171 5.60 1.55 12.38
CA SER A 171 5.46 2.19 11.05
C SER A 171 5.80 1.27 9.88
N ALA A 172 6.29 0.05 10.12
CA ALA A 172 6.82 -0.85 9.09
C ALA A 172 5.86 -1.01 7.89
N LYS A 173 4.55 -1.08 8.14
CA LYS A 173 3.53 -1.18 7.08
C LYS A 173 3.51 0.02 6.14
N TRP A 174 3.66 1.24 6.66
CA TRP A 174 3.58 2.48 5.89
C TRP A 174 4.87 2.79 5.11
N ARG A 175 5.98 2.18 5.50
CA ARG A 175 7.29 2.35 4.86
C ARG A 175 7.51 1.43 3.65
N ARG A 176 6.63 0.46 3.42
CA ARG A 176 6.76 -0.47 2.29
C ARG A 176 6.49 0.24 0.97
N GLY A 177 7.35 0.00 0.00
CA GLY A 177 7.19 0.38 -1.39
C GLY A 177 7.70 -0.72 -2.31
N THR A 178 7.55 -0.50 -3.62
CA THR A 178 8.08 -1.36 -4.68
C THR A 178 9.36 -0.81 -5.31
N PHE A 179 9.71 0.45 -5.01
CA PHE A 179 10.90 1.13 -5.52
C PHE A 179 11.84 1.52 -4.38
N ASP A 180 13.07 1.00 -4.40
CA ASP A 180 14.15 1.41 -3.51
C ASP A 180 15.06 2.42 -4.22
N ALA A 181 14.94 3.69 -3.83
CA ALA A 181 15.72 4.77 -4.43
C ALA A 181 17.22 4.65 -4.13
N SER A 182 17.58 4.15 -2.94
CA SER A 182 18.99 4.01 -2.54
C SER A 182 19.69 2.93 -3.37
N ALA A 183 19.01 1.80 -3.58
CA ALA A 183 19.49 0.73 -4.46
C ALA A 183 19.60 1.21 -5.92
N ALA A 184 18.60 1.92 -6.42
CA ALA A 184 18.63 2.45 -7.79
C ALA A 184 19.77 3.47 -8.01
N ILE A 185 20.04 4.32 -7.02
CA ILE A 185 21.17 5.26 -7.07
C ILE A 185 22.51 4.50 -7.06
N ALA A 186 22.66 3.50 -6.18
CA ALA A 186 23.87 2.69 -6.11
C ALA A 186 24.14 1.96 -7.44
N GLU A 187 23.11 1.36 -8.05
CA GLU A 187 23.23 0.68 -9.35
C GLU A 187 23.56 1.67 -10.48
N SER A 188 22.97 2.87 -10.42
CA SER A 188 23.22 3.92 -11.42
C SER A 188 24.67 4.41 -11.46
N ALA A 189 25.47 4.16 -10.42
CA ALA A 189 26.87 4.60 -10.34
C ALA A 189 27.75 4.08 -11.49
N SER A 190 27.35 2.95 -12.10
CA SER A 190 28.02 2.35 -13.25
C SER A 190 27.82 3.10 -14.58
N TYR A 191 26.84 4.01 -14.65
CA TYR A 191 26.51 4.79 -15.85
C TYR A 191 27.21 6.16 -15.83
N PRO A 192 27.43 6.80 -16.99
CA PRO A 192 27.97 8.16 -17.06
C PRO A 192 26.91 9.19 -16.64
N ASP A 193 27.36 10.36 -16.18
CA ASP A 193 26.45 11.47 -15.84
C ASP A 193 25.86 12.14 -17.08
N GLU A 194 26.64 12.21 -18.17
CA GLU A 194 26.26 12.80 -19.45
C GLU A 194 26.67 11.90 -20.62
N THR A 195 25.97 12.03 -21.75
CA THR A 195 26.24 11.28 -22.98
C THR A 195 25.75 12.06 -24.20
N GLU A 196 26.52 12.04 -25.28
CA GLU A 196 26.17 12.72 -26.54
C GLU A 196 25.17 11.90 -27.38
N ASP A 197 25.31 10.57 -27.39
CA ASP A 197 24.53 9.68 -28.27
C ASP A 197 23.14 9.27 -27.73
N GLY A 198 22.68 9.90 -26.65
CA GLY A 198 21.44 9.51 -25.98
C GLY A 198 21.51 8.12 -25.32
N ALA A 199 22.73 7.64 -25.01
CA ALA A 199 22.95 6.47 -24.17
C ALA A 199 22.32 6.65 -22.78
N LEU A 200 22.27 5.59 -21.99
CA LEU A 200 21.66 5.67 -20.66
C LEU A 200 22.59 6.40 -19.68
N THR A 201 22.13 7.51 -19.13
CA THR A 201 22.84 8.25 -18.05
C THR A 201 22.43 7.75 -16.67
N ARG A 202 23.16 8.13 -15.62
CA ARG A 202 22.76 7.85 -14.22
C ARG A 202 21.35 8.38 -13.93
N ALA A 203 21.08 9.62 -14.32
CA ALA A 203 19.80 10.26 -14.09
C ALA A 203 18.67 9.55 -14.85
N ASP A 204 18.92 9.13 -16.09
CA ASP A 204 17.94 8.38 -16.88
C ASP A 204 17.66 7.00 -16.29
N PHE A 205 18.69 6.30 -15.80
CA PHE A 205 18.54 5.02 -15.13
C PHE A 205 17.59 5.12 -13.93
N VAL A 206 17.85 6.07 -13.01
CA VAL A 206 17.01 6.27 -11.83
C VAL A 206 15.58 6.64 -12.22
N LYS A 207 15.40 7.53 -13.22
CA LYS A 207 14.08 7.93 -13.73
C LYS A 207 13.33 6.75 -14.36
N ALA A 208 14.00 5.94 -15.18
CA ALA A 208 13.41 4.78 -15.84
C ALA A 208 13.01 3.70 -14.84
N SER A 209 13.87 3.40 -13.86
CA SER A 209 13.59 2.45 -12.78
C SER A 209 12.41 2.89 -11.91
N TYR A 210 12.33 4.18 -11.57
CA TYR A 210 11.19 4.73 -10.85
C TYR A 210 9.89 4.64 -11.66
N ARG A 211 9.92 5.06 -12.93
CA ARG A 211 8.75 4.98 -13.83
C ARG A 211 8.27 3.55 -14.03
N LEU A 212 9.19 2.60 -14.19
CA LEU A 212 8.89 1.18 -14.30
C LEU A 212 8.15 0.67 -13.05
N ALA A 213 8.63 1.01 -11.86
CA ALA A 213 7.98 0.62 -10.61
C ALA A 213 6.57 1.22 -10.48
N VAL A 214 6.41 2.50 -10.83
CA VAL A 214 5.09 3.17 -10.85
C VAL A 214 4.15 2.51 -11.85
N SER A 215 4.58 2.27 -13.08
CA SER A 215 3.74 1.67 -14.12
C SER A 215 3.31 0.24 -13.77
N ARG A 216 4.20 -0.55 -13.14
CA ARG A 216 3.85 -1.89 -12.63
C ARG A 216 2.84 -1.84 -11.49
N LEU A 217 3.00 -0.90 -10.55
CA LEU A 217 2.02 -0.70 -9.48
C LEU A 217 0.64 -0.33 -10.06
N ARG A 218 0.61 0.64 -10.99
CA ARG A 218 -0.64 1.06 -11.66
C ARG A 218 -1.29 -0.07 -12.44
N LEU A 219 -0.49 -0.91 -13.10
CA LEU A 219 -0.99 -2.07 -13.84
C LEU A 219 -1.65 -3.09 -12.90
N ALA A 220 -1.10 -3.29 -11.70
CA ALA A 220 -1.68 -4.19 -10.69
C ALA A 220 -2.96 -3.63 -10.05
N GLU A 221 -3.13 -2.30 -10.03
CA GLU A 221 -4.30 -1.61 -9.48
C GLU A 221 -5.39 -1.30 -10.52
N LEU A 222 -5.19 -1.70 -11.78
CA LEU A 222 -6.17 -1.47 -12.83
C LEU A 222 -7.49 -2.22 -12.54
N PRO A 223 -8.64 -1.55 -12.69
CA PRO A 223 -9.94 -2.22 -12.63
C PRO A 223 -10.07 -3.28 -13.72
N GLU A 224 -10.86 -4.32 -13.45
CA GLU A 224 -11.19 -5.34 -14.45
C GLU A 224 -11.87 -4.68 -15.67
N GLY A 225 -11.40 -5.03 -16.87
CA GLY A 225 -11.90 -4.48 -18.14
C GLY A 225 -11.31 -3.13 -18.55
N ALA A 226 -10.44 -2.51 -17.74
CA ALA A 226 -9.72 -1.31 -18.15
C ALA A 226 -8.61 -1.64 -19.18
N ASP A 227 -8.38 -0.73 -20.13
CA ASP A 227 -7.34 -0.92 -21.15
C ASP A 227 -5.94 -0.84 -20.53
N ALA A 228 -5.26 -1.98 -20.46
CA ALA A 228 -3.92 -2.11 -19.90
C ALA A 228 -2.81 -1.72 -20.90
N ARG A 229 -3.11 -1.59 -22.20
CA ARG A 229 -2.10 -1.38 -23.24
C ARG A 229 -1.22 -0.15 -23.01
N PRO A 230 -1.74 1.03 -22.61
CA PRO A 230 -0.89 2.19 -22.38
C PRO A 230 0.16 1.96 -21.29
N LEU A 231 -0.20 1.25 -20.21
CA LEU A 231 0.75 0.93 -19.13
C LEU A 231 1.73 -0.15 -19.55
N GLN A 232 1.30 -1.14 -20.33
CA GLN A 232 2.19 -2.17 -20.90
C GLN A 232 3.24 -1.55 -21.84
N TYR A 233 2.84 -0.60 -22.70
CA TYR A 233 3.77 0.15 -23.54
C TYR A 233 4.80 0.93 -22.71
N GLN A 234 4.34 1.60 -21.65
CA GLN A 234 5.24 2.34 -20.77
C GLN A 234 6.23 1.42 -20.02
N ILE A 235 5.78 0.24 -19.59
CA ILE A 235 6.64 -0.78 -18.97
C ILE A 235 7.70 -1.25 -19.96
N GLU A 236 7.30 -1.62 -21.17
CA GLU A 236 8.21 -2.09 -22.23
C GLU A 236 9.21 -0.99 -22.62
N GLU A 237 8.78 0.27 -22.75
CA GLU A 237 9.68 1.40 -23.02
C GLU A 237 10.74 1.56 -21.91
N CYS A 238 10.32 1.48 -20.63
CA CYS A 238 11.27 1.58 -19.51
C CYS A 238 12.24 0.40 -19.47
N GLU A 239 11.76 -0.82 -19.73
CA GLU A 239 12.60 -2.03 -19.79
C GLU A 239 13.63 -1.96 -20.92
N LEU A 240 13.22 -1.52 -22.11
CA LEU A 240 14.16 -1.30 -23.23
C LEU A 240 15.19 -0.23 -22.89
N ARG A 241 14.75 0.86 -22.23
CA ARG A 241 15.65 1.93 -21.83
C ARG A 241 16.70 1.44 -20.82
N LEU A 242 16.29 0.65 -19.83
CA LEU A 242 17.18 0.02 -18.86
C LEU A 242 18.10 -1.04 -19.51
N ALA A 243 17.65 -1.68 -20.59
CA ALA A 243 18.48 -2.55 -21.42
C ALA A 243 19.48 -1.78 -22.32
N GLY A 244 19.57 -0.46 -22.18
CA GLY A 244 20.54 0.38 -22.90
C GLY A 244 20.07 0.87 -24.26
N TRP A 245 18.81 0.65 -24.64
CA TRP A 245 18.29 1.13 -25.92
C TRP A 245 18.19 2.66 -25.91
N THR A 246 18.55 3.28 -27.03
CA THR A 246 18.38 4.72 -27.21
C THR A 246 16.92 5.06 -27.52
N PRO A 247 16.46 6.30 -27.25
CA PRO A 247 15.11 6.73 -27.60
C PRO A 247 14.78 6.55 -29.09
N LEU A 248 15.78 6.67 -29.97
CA LEU A 248 15.62 6.45 -31.42
C LEU A 248 15.36 4.98 -31.75
N GLN A 249 16.10 4.05 -31.12
CA GLN A 249 15.88 2.61 -31.31
C GLN A 249 14.51 2.18 -30.79
N ILE A 250 14.11 2.69 -29.64
CA ILE A 250 12.78 2.42 -29.06
C ILE A 250 11.68 2.94 -29.99
N ARG A 251 11.79 4.18 -30.49
CA ARG A 251 10.83 4.73 -31.48
C ARG A 251 10.78 3.93 -32.77
N ALA A 252 11.92 3.48 -33.28
CA ALA A 252 11.98 2.66 -34.48
C ALA A 252 11.25 1.31 -34.29
N ARG A 253 11.41 0.68 -33.12
CA ARG A 253 10.67 -0.53 -32.74
C ARG A 253 9.16 -0.29 -32.72
N TRP A 254 8.71 0.83 -32.15
CA TRP A 254 7.28 1.16 -32.10
C TRP A 254 6.68 1.39 -33.48
N ARG A 255 7.37 2.14 -34.34
CA ARG A 255 6.94 2.33 -35.74
C ARG A 255 6.83 1.00 -36.49
N ALA A 256 7.82 0.13 -36.35
CA ALA A 256 7.79 -1.18 -36.98
C ALA A 256 6.60 -2.05 -36.51
N ARG A 257 6.22 -1.95 -35.22
CA ARG A 257 5.04 -2.62 -34.68
C ARG A 257 3.74 -2.03 -35.24
N GLU A 258 3.61 -0.71 -35.26
CA GLU A 258 2.44 -0.03 -35.85
C GLU A 258 2.29 -0.32 -37.34
N ASP A 259 3.40 -0.38 -38.09
CA ASP A 259 3.40 -0.73 -39.51
C ASP A 259 2.96 -2.19 -39.71
N ALA A 260 3.42 -3.12 -38.86
CA ALA A 260 3.02 -4.52 -38.90
C ALA A 260 1.54 -4.73 -38.54
N GLU A 261 1.01 -3.99 -37.55
CA GLU A 261 -0.41 -4.02 -37.18
C GLU A 261 -1.28 -3.48 -38.33
N ARG A 262 -0.91 -2.35 -38.96
CA ARG A 262 -1.61 -1.80 -40.13
C ARG A 262 -1.61 -2.76 -41.33
N GLU A 263 -0.49 -3.44 -41.57
CA GLU A 263 -0.39 -4.44 -42.64
C GLU A 263 -1.30 -5.66 -42.36
N ALA A 264 -1.33 -6.13 -41.11
CA ALA A 264 -2.21 -7.22 -40.70
C ALA A 264 -3.69 -6.86 -40.85
N GLU A 265 -4.08 -5.63 -40.48
CA GLU A 265 -5.44 -5.12 -40.69
C GLU A 265 -5.81 -5.03 -42.17
N ARG A 266 -4.88 -4.58 -43.03
CA ARG A 266 -5.09 -4.54 -44.47
C ARG A 266 -5.33 -5.93 -45.05
N LEU A 267 -4.47 -6.91 -44.69
CA LEU A 267 -4.61 -8.30 -45.14
C LEU A 267 -5.89 -8.95 -44.62
N ALA A 268 -6.31 -8.63 -43.38
CA ALA A 268 -7.57 -9.13 -42.83
C ALA A 268 -8.79 -8.54 -43.55
N ALA A 269 -8.74 -7.24 -43.93
CA ALA A 269 -9.81 -6.60 -44.69
C ALA A 269 -9.91 -7.16 -46.12
N GLU A 270 -8.77 -7.39 -46.78
CA GLU A 270 -8.72 -8.03 -48.10
C GLU A 270 -9.29 -9.45 -48.05
N ALA A 271 -8.88 -10.26 -47.05
CA ALA A 271 -9.41 -11.59 -46.85
C ALA A 271 -10.93 -11.61 -46.54
N ALA A 272 -11.44 -10.62 -45.79
CA ALA A 272 -12.86 -10.50 -45.51
C ALA A 272 -13.67 -10.12 -46.77
N HIS A 273 -13.15 -9.19 -47.58
CA HIS A 273 -13.75 -8.81 -48.86
C HIS A 273 -13.79 -9.98 -49.85
N ASP A 274 -12.71 -10.75 -49.95
CA ASP A 274 -12.65 -11.94 -50.80
C ASP A 274 -13.62 -13.04 -50.33
N ALA A 275 -13.80 -13.19 -49.02
CA ALA A 275 -14.77 -14.13 -48.46
C ALA A 275 -16.23 -13.73 -48.79
N GLU A 276 -16.56 -12.43 -48.72
CA GLU A 276 -17.90 -11.93 -49.09
C GLU A 276 -18.20 -12.12 -50.60
N HIS A 277 -17.19 -11.93 -51.45
CA HIS A 277 -17.33 -12.19 -52.89
C HIS A 277 -17.37 -13.68 -53.24
N ALA A 278 -16.78 -14.56 -52.42
CA ALA A 278 -16.87 -16.00 -52.59
C ALA A 278 -18.29 -16.54 -52.29
N ASP A 279 -19.04 -15.94 -51.36
CA ASP A 279 -20.42 -16.35 -51.03
C ASP A 279 -21.47 -15.97 -52.09
N HIS A 280 -21.11 -15.13 -53.07
CA HIS A 280 -21.93 -14.82 -54.25
C HIS A 280 -21.56 -15.62 -55.50
N ALA A 281 -20.51 -16.44 -55.43
CA ALA A 281 -20.27 -17.46 -56.45
C ALA A 281 -21.30 -18.58 -56.28
N SER A 282 -22.22 -18.69 -57.24
CA SER A 282 -23.25 -19.75 -57.30
C SER A 282 -22.68 -21.12 -56.90
N PRO A 283 -23.42 -21.92 -56.10
CA PRO A 283 -22.92 -23.24 -55.72
C PRO A 283 -22.60 -24.03 -56.99
N PRO A 284 -21.40 -24.64 -57.09
CA PRO A 284 -21.11 -25.51 -58.20
C PRO A 284 -22.13 -26.64 -58.20
N VAL A 285 -22.79 -26.83 -59.35
CA VAL A 285 -23.62 -27.99 -59.63
C VAL A 285 -22.80 -29.23 -59.28
N VAL A 286 -23.20 -29.90 -58.19
CA VAL A 286 -22.61 -31.15 -57.74
C VAL A 286 -22.87 -32.18 -58.82
N THR A 287 -21.90 -32.38 -59.71
CA THR A 287 -21.77 -33.60 -60.48
C THR A 287 -20.95 -34.56 -59.64
N SER A 288 -21.66 -35.56 -59.12
CA SER A 288 -21.12 -36.69 -58.41
C SER A 288 -20.11 -37.44 -59.28
N PHE A 289 -18.82 -37.31 -58.97
CA PHE A 289 -17.84 -38.34 -59.33
C PHE A 289 -16.89 -38.57 -58.17
N LYS A 290 -16.80 -39.85 -57.80
CA LYS A 290 -16.08 -40.39 -56.65
C LYS A 290 -14.55 -40.37 -56.87
N VAL A 291 -13.86 -40.64 -55.74
CA VAL A 291 -12.56 -41.31 -55.58
C VAL A 291 -11.41 -40.33 -55.26
N ASN A 292 -11.05 -40.15 -53.98
CA ASN A 292 -10.00 -40.89 -53.24
C ASN A 292 -8.60 -40.79 -53.85
N GLN A 293 -7.75 -39.88 -53.34
CA GLN A 293 -6.47 -40.21 -52.69
C GLN A 293 -5.64 -38.94 -52.46
N ALA A 294 -4.87 -38.95 -51.37
CA ALA A 294 -3.88 -37.96 -50.97
C ALA A 294 -4.43 -36.66 -50.35
N PHE A 295 -4.74 -36.69 -49.04
CA PHE A 295 -4.22 -35.70 -48.07
C PHE A 295 -4.50 -36.13 -46.62
N LEU A 296 -4.22 -37.40 -46.28
CA LEU A 296 -4.10 -37.87 -44.90
C LEU A 296 -2.67 -37.71 -44.37
N SER A 297 -2.01 -36.55 -44.58
CA SER A 297 -0.60 -36.37 -44.17
C SER A 297 -0.28 -35.24 -43.19
N THR A 298 -1.24 -34.42 -42.77
CA THR A 298 -0.93 -33.30 -41.86
C THR A 298 -1.82 -33.19 -40.62
N SER A 299 -2.66 -34.20 -40.35
CA SER A 299 -3.32 -34.39 -39.05
C SER A 299 -2.53 -35.36 -38.17
N ARG A 300 -1.31 -34.96 -37.80
CA ARG A 300 -0.57 -35.52 -36.67
C ARG A 300 0.39 -34.43 -36.19
N LEU A 301 -0.05 -33.67 -35.19
CA LEU A 301 0.72 -33.31 -33.99
C LEU A 301 -0.01 -32.17 -33.26
N THR A 302 -1.16 -32.50 -32.68
CA THR A 302 -1.66 -31.83 -31.48
C THR A 302 -1.29 -32.70 -30.29
N LEU A 303 -0.65 -32.08 -29.30
CA LEU A 303 -0.67 -32.42 -27.86
C LEU A 303 -0.32 -33.84 -27.39
N VAL A 304 0.86 -33.99 -26.78
CA VAL A 304 1.09 -34.60 -25.43
C VAL A 304 2.41 -33.98 -24.93
N ALA A 305 2.37 -32.93 -24.10
CA ALA A 305 2.46 -32.97 -22.65
C ALA A 305 3.73 -33.64 -22.06
N SER A 306 4.52 -32.79 -21.40
CA SER A 306 5.18 -33.03 -20.10
C SER A 306 6.47 -33.85 -20.00
N ASN A 307 7.32 -33.32 -19.10
CA ASN A 307 8.40 -33.96 -18.33
C ASN A 307 9.75 -34.25 -19.01
N ALA A 308 10.71 -33.35 -18.74
CA ALA A 308 12.07 -33.75 -18.36
C ALA A 308 12.66 -32.73 -17.37
N GLN A 309 12.47 -33.01 -16.07
CA GLN A 309 13.50 -32.76 -15.05
C GLN A 309 14.73 -33.63 -15.36
N VAL A 310 15.88 -33.23 -14.80
CA VAL A 310 17.16 -33.97 -14.53
C VAL A 310 18.34 -33.32 -15.27
N ALA A 311 19.45 -32.91 -14.66
CA ALA A 311 19.93 -32.73 -13.28
C ALA A 311 21.31 -32.01 -13.41
N PRO A 312 22.01 -31.67 -12.32
CA PRO A 312 23.03 -30.63 -12.27
C PRO A 312 24.41 -31.12 -12.72
N SER A 313 25.28 -30.19 -13.13
CA SER A 313 26.71 -30.44 -13.23
C SER A 313 27.45 -29.70 -12.10
N PRO A 314 28.30 -30.41 -11.32
CA PRO A 314 29.03 -29.87 -10.18
C PRO A 314 30.38 -29.31 -10.61
N ARG A 315 30.86 -28.26 -9.93
CA ARG A 315 32.26 -28.16 -9.48
C ARG A 315 32.34 -27.33 -8.20
N SER A 316 32.41 -28.05 -7.10
CA SER A 316 33.07 -27.61 -5.87
C SER A 316 34.52 -27.24 -6.16
N ASN A 317 35.02 -26.20 -5.50
CA ASN A 317 36.15 -26.41 -4.61
C ASN A 317 36.12 -25.41 -3.46
N CYS A 318 35.90 -25.98 -2.27
CA CYS A 318 36.20 -25.39 -0.99
C CYS A 318 37.71 -25.12 -0.89
N ILE A 319 38.07 -23.95 -0.37
CA ILE A 319 39.21 -23.84 0.54
C ILE A 319 38.69 -23.14 1.79
N LEU A 320 38.32 -23.96 2.77
CA LEU A 320 38.32 -23.64 4.18
C LEU A 320 39.73 -23.98 4.69
N ARG A 321 40.44 -23.00 5.25
CA ARG A 321 41.47 -23.26 6.25
C ARG A 321 41.11 -22.47 7.49
N ILE A 322 40.71 -23.21 8.53
CA ILE A 322 40.72 -22.80 9.92
C ILE A 322 42.16 -22.89 10.41
N ALA A 323 42.63 -21.88 11.13
CA ALA A 323 43.52 -22.08 12.27
C ALA A 323 43.32 -20.92 13.25
N ALA A 324 42.98 -21.28 14.48
CA ALA A 324 42.89 -20.41 15.63
C ALA A 324 44.29 -20.17 16.22
N ALA A 325 44.52 -18.94 16.68
CA ALA A 325 45.27 -18.55 17.88
C ALA A 325 44.90 -17.09 18.19
#